data_AF-A0A062V383-F1
#
_entry.id   AF-A0A062V383-F1
#
_cell.length_a   1.000
_cell.length_b   1.000
_cell.length_c   1.000
_cell.angle_alpha   90.00
_cell.angle_beta   90.00
_cell.angle_gamma   90.00
#
_symmetry.space_group_name_H-M   'P 1'
#
loop_
_entity.id
_entity.type
_entity.pdbx_description
1 polymer ?
#
loop_
_entity_poly.entity_id
_entity_poly.type
_entity_poly.pdbx_seq_one_letter_code
_entity_poly.pdbx_strand_id
1 'polypeptide(L)'
;MTDTMFIISRIESMMYEVTFDPVQRKGKIIANISIINEADIQKVLDLIRQAVHSGLSVSPYIKIIQPDEKIGDIKIEKGKIGIATACSITIDGVLLKSGIPVKPKFGGVVEIHDGSPLRFTDILTYDSTTIDPLDVLMSQELTSLTEMINTGSGKILANLREVPMAARDRIEQILDSLVEAGFSCILEVGEPNSDILGVQVGRDKIGIAVIGGTNPMALIQEHGIDINTQELSILFDIEEMAHIDEIRSNP
;
A
#
# COMPACT_ATOMS: atom_id res chain seq x y z
N MET A 1 8.34 2.10 -26.36
CA MET A 1 9.11 1.03 -25.71
C MET A 1 8.65 1.02 -24.27
N THR A 2 7.87 0.02 -23.88
CA THR A 2 7.64 -0.25 -22.45
C THR A 2 8.96 -0.81 -21.96
N ASP A 3 9.77 0.03 -21.30
CA ASP A 3 11.05 -0.43 -20.77
C ASP A 3 10.76 -1.49 -19.69
N THR A 4 11.18 -2.72 -19.95
CA THR A 4 11.15 -3.81 -18.98
C THR A 4 12.16 -3.49 -17.88
N MET A 5 11.72 -2.71 -16.90
CA MET A 5 12.50 -2.36 -15.71
C MET A 5 12.19 -3.34 -14.58
N PHE A 6 13.21 -3.73 -13.82
CA PHE A 6 12.99 -4.49 -12.59
C PHE A 6 12.16 -3.68 -11.60
N ILE A 7 11.28 -4.35 -10.85
CA ILE A 7 10.37 -3.69 -9.92
C ILE A 7 11.15 -2.89 -8.87
N ILE A 8 12.30 -3.41 -8.41
CA ILE A 8 13.13 -2.73 -7.42
C ILE A 8 13.67 -1.39 -7.94
N SER A 9 14.11 -1.31 -9.19
CA SER A 9 14.57 -0.06 -9.80
C SER A 9 13.42 0.93 -10.02
N ARG A 10 12.22 0.42 -10.31
CA ARG A 10 11.00 1.23 -10.35
C ARG A 10 10.69 1.81 -8.97
N ILE A 11 10.72 0.97 -7.94
CA ILE A 11 10.49 1.36 -6.54
C ILE A 11 11.49 2.44 -6.12
N GLU A 12 12.79 2.25 -6.37
CA GLU A 12 13.83 3.23 -6.06
C GLU A 12 13.59 4.57 -6.77
N SER A 13 13.20 4.53 -8.05
CA SER A 13 12.87 5.74 -8.82
C SER A 13 11.64 6.47 -8.24
N MET A 14 10.58 5.72 -7.88
CA MET A 14 9.38 6.29 -7.29
C MET A 14 9.66 6.87 -5.90
N MET A 15 10.43 6.18 -5.06
CA MET A 15 10.87 6.66 -3.74
C MET A 15 11.66 7.97 -3.85
N TYR A 16 12.51 8.09 -4.89
CA TYR A 16 13.26 9.31 -5.13
C TYR A 16 12.37 10.51 -5.46
N GLU A 17 11.26 10.30 -6.16
CA GLU A 17 10.34 11.37 -6.58
C GLU A 17 9.32 11.77 -5.49
N VAL A 18 9.19 11.01 -4.40
CA VAL A 18 8.33 11.36 -3.25
C VAL A 18 8.82 12.66 -2.62
N THR A 19 7.90 13.60 -2.40
CA THR A 19 8.16 14.88 -1.71
C THR A 19 7.24 15.12 -0.52
N PHE A 20 6.43 14.13 -0.15
CA PHE A 20 5.47 14.25 0.93
C PHE A 20 6.13 14.58 2.28
N ASP A 21 5.67 15.66 2.91
CA ASP A 21 6.00 16.04 4.28
C ASP A 21 4.78 15.71 5.17
N PRO A 22 4.88 14.71 6.07
CA PRO A 22 3.76 14.29 6.91
C PRO A 22 3.35 15.36 7.93
N VAL A 23 4.26 16.24 8.37
CA VAL A 23 3.95 17.32 9.32
C VAL A 23 3.14 18.41 8.63
N GLN A 24 3.51 18.77 7.40
CA GLN A 24 2.77 19.77 6.62
C GLN A 24 1.53 19.19 5.92
N ARG A 25 1.48 17.86 5.76
CA ARG A 25 0.49 17.12 4.97
C ARG A 25 0.42 17.59 3.52
N LYS A 26 1.59 17.77 2.90
CA LYS A 26 1.73 18.29 1.53
C LYS A 26 2.79 17.58 0.74
N GLY A 27 2.60 17.55 -0.57
CA GLY A 27 3.57 17.05 -1.53
C GLY A 27 3.20 15.68 -2.08
N LYS A 28 4.13 15.13 -2.86
CA LYS A 28 3.86 14.00 -3.73
C LYS A 28 3.98 12.68 -3.00
N ILE A 29 2.93 11.88 -3.09
CA ILE A 29 2.88 10.49 -2.66
C ILE A 29 2.76 9.56 -3.86
N ILE A 30 3.14 8.29 -3.67
CA ILE A 30 2.96 7.25 -4.70
C ILE A 30 1.55 6.69 -4.56
N ALA A 31 0.86 6.54 -5.68
CA ALA A 31 -0.47 5.95 -5.73
C ALA A 31 -0.54 4.77 -6.73
N ASN A 32 -1.38 3.81 -6.37
CA ASN A 32 -1.85 2.76 -7.26
C ASN A 32 -3.13 3.25 -7.93
N ILE A 33 -3.38 2.84 -9.18
CA ILE A 33 -4.60 3.18 -9.90
C ILE A 33 -5.36 1.89 -10.20
N SER A 34 -6.59 1.82 -9.73
CA SER A 34 -7.47 0.68 -10.00
C SER A 34 -8.64 1.10 -10.86
N ILE A 35 -8.88 0.35 -11.93
CA ILE A 35 -9.92 0.63 -12.91
C ILE A 35 -11.07 -0.35 -12.70
N ILE A 36 -12.27 0.19 -12.49
CA ILE A 36 -13.51 -0.56 -12.24
C ILE A 36 -14.59 -0.18 -13.27
N ASN A 37 -15.66 -0.97 -13.34
CA ASN A 37 -16.87 -0.53 -14.03
C ASN A 37 -17.52 0.63 -13.26
N GLU A 38 -17.97 1.65 -14.00
CA GLU A 38 -18.68 2.79 -13.42
C GLU A 38 -19.93 2.35 -12.62
N ALA A 39 -20.62 1.31 -13.07
CA ALA A 39 -21.80 0.76 -12.39
C ALA A 39 -21.52 0.18 -10.99
N ASP A 40 -20.27 -0.17 -10.67
CA ASP A 40 -19.89 -0.78 -9.40
C ASP A 40 -19.34 0.23 -8.38
N ILE A 41 -19.24 1.53 -8.75
CA ILE A 41 -18.58 2.56 -7.93
C ILE A 41 -19.09 2.63 -6.50
N GLN A 42 -20.42 2.57 -6.29
CA GLN A 42 -21.00 2.65 -4.96
C GLN A 42 -20.50 1.50 -4.07
N LYS A 43 -20.61 0.27 -4.57
CA LYS A 43 -20.19 -0.94 -3.84
C LYS A 43 -18.69 -0.90 -3.54
N VAL A 44 -17.90 -0.46 -4.52
CA VAL A 44 -16.45 -0.33 -4.37
C VAL A 44 -16.10 0.70 -3.30
N LEU A 45 -16.72 1.87 -3.30
CA LEU A 45 -16.49 2.88 -2.26
C LEU A 45 -16.87 2.35 -0.86
N ASP A 46 -17.97 1.61 -0.75
CA ASP A 46 -18.39 1.01 0.52
C ASP A 46 -17.40 -0.05 1.03
N LEU A 47 -16.80 -0.83 0.13
CA LEU A 47 -15.74 -1.79 0.48
C LEU A 47 -14.43 -1.10 0.84
N ILE A 48 -14.04 -0.03 0.14
CA ILE A 48 -12.86 0.77 0.49
C ILE A 48 -13.05 1.40 1.88
N ARG A 49 -14.24 1.94 2.20
CA ARG A 49 -14.54 2.45 3.55
C ARG A 49 -14.37 1.36 4.61
N GLN A 50 -14.91 0.16 4.37
CA GLN A 50 -14.73 -0.97 5.28
C GLN A 50 -13.26 -1.34 5.47
N ALA A 51 -12.47 -1.41 4.39
CA ALA A 51 -11.04 -1.68 4.49
C ALA A 51 -10.30 -0.60 5.28
N VAL A 52 -10.59 0.69 5.02
CA VAL A 52 -9.99 1.83 5.74
C VAL A 52 -10.33 1.78 7.22
N HIS A 53 -11.60 1.62 7.58
CA HIS A 53 -12.04 1.61 8.98
C HIS A 53 -11.59 0.35 9.74
N SER A 54 -11.22 -0.72 9.02
CA SER A 54 -10.66 -1.95 9.59
C SER A 54 -9.12 -1.97 9.65
N GLY A 55 -8.45 -0.86 9.29
CA GLY A 55 -6.98 -0.77 9.29
C GLY A 55 -6.29 -1.54 8.17
N LEU A 56 -7.01 -1.89 7.10
CA LEU A 56 -6.52 -2.66 5.95
C LEU A 56 -6.10 -1.77 4.78
N SER A 57 -6.05 -0.45 4.95
CA SER A 57 -5.58 0.49 3.92
C SER A 57 -4.30 1.19 4.36
N VAL A 58 -3.46 1.55 3.39
CA VAL A 58 -2.29 2.40 3.63
C VAL A 58 -2.69 3.77 4.17
N SER A 59 -3.76 4.34 3.61
CA SER A 59 -4.26 5.67 3.93
C SER A 59 -5.76 5.77 3.59
N PRO A 60 -6.54 6.65 4.25
CA PRO A 60 -7.94 6.87 3.91
C PRO A 60 -8.13 7.79 2.69
N TYR A 61 -7.06 8.42 2.19
CA TYR A 61 -7.14 9.34 1.07
C TYR A 61 -7.19 8.59 -0.26
N ILE A 62 -8.20 8.92 -1.06
CA ILE A 62 -8.35 8.38 -2.42
C ILE A 62 -8.65 9.51 -3.41
N LYS A 63 -8.46 9.24 -4.70
CA LYS A 63 -8.92 10.13 -5.78
C LYS A 63 -9.75 9.36 -6.77
N ILE A 64 -10.92 9.90 -7.12
CA ILE A 64 -11.76 9.36 -8.19
C ILE A 64 -11.36 10.01 -9.50
N ILE A 65 -11.22 9.18 -10.53
CA ILE A 65 -10.79 9.57 -11.86
C ILE A 65 -11.94 9.28 -12.81
N GLN A 66 -12.47 10.33 -13.44
CA GLN A 66 -13.64 10.20 -14.31
C GLN A 66 -13.29 9.59 -15.67
N PRO A 67 -14.29 9.05 -16.39
CA PRO A 67 -14.13 8.68 -17.79
C PRO A 67 -13.48 9.80 -18.62
N ASP A 68 -12.67 9.42 -19.61
CA ASP A 68 -11.94 10.32 -20.52
C ASP A 68 -10.86 11.20 -19.87
N GLU A 69 -10.67 11.16 -18.54
CA GLU A 69 -9.48 11.72 -17.90
C GLU A 69 -8.23 10.90 -18.25
N LYS A 70 -7.11 11.60 -18.41
CA LYS A 70 -5.79 11.02 -18.66
C LYS A 70 -4.88 11.28 -17.47
N ILE A 71 -4.28 10.22 -16.94
CA ILE A 71 -3.44 10.25 -15.75
C ILE A 71 -2.15 9.50 -16.05
N GLY A 72 -1.05 10.24 -16.14
CA GLY A 72 0.19 9.71 -16.70
C GLY A 72 -0.04 9.17 -18.11
N ASP A 73 0.22 7.89 -18.32
CA ASP A 73 -0.02 7.18 -19.59
C ASP A 73 -1.35 6.40 -19.62
N ILE A 74 -2.13 6.46 -18.54
CA ILE A 74 -3.39 5.75 -18.40
C ILE A 74 -4.53 6.65 -18.85
N LYS A 75 -5.37 6.14 -19.76
CA LYS A 75 -6.64 6.77 -20.14
C LYS A 75 -7.79 5.93 -19.61
N ILE A 76 -8.71 6.55 -18.87
CA ILE A 76 -9.93 5.87 -18.41
C ILE A 76 -10.93 5.81 -19.55
N GLU A 77 -11.32 4.59 -19.93
CA GLU A 77 -12.30 4.35 -20.99
C GLU A 77 -13.72 4.74 -20.55
N LYS A 78 -14.59 5.00 -21.52
CA LYS A 78 -16.00 5.28 -21.25
C LYS A 78 -16.67 4.07 -20.57
N GLY A 79 -17.42 4.33 -19.50
CA GLY A 79 -18.06 3.28 -18.68
C GLY A 79 -17.13 2.65 -17.63
N LYS A 80 -15.92 3.17 -17.48
CA LYS A 80 -14.96 2.82 -16.42
C LYS A 80 -14.68 4.02 -15.54
N ILE A 81 -14.32 3.75 -14.28
CA ILE A 81 -13.82 4.75 -13.33
C ILE A 81 -12.45 4.31 -12.83
N GLY A 82 -11.52 5.25 -12.69
CA GLY A 82 -10.27 5.02 -11.99
C GLY A 82 -10.37 5.43 -10.52
N ILE A 83 -9.71 4.68 -9.64
CA ILE A 83 -9.57 4.99 -8.22
C ILE A 83 -8.10 4.97 -7.89
N ALA A 84 -7.58 6.10 -7.41
CA ALA A 84 -6.21 6.16 -6.92
C ALA A 84 -6.17 5.98 -5.40
N THR A 85 -5.32 5.08 -4.91
CA THR A 85 -5.09 4.83 -3.48
C THR A 85 -3.60 4.95 -3.15
N ALA A 86 -3.27 5.37 -1.93
CA ALA A 86 -1.88 5.51 -1.51
C ALA A 86 -1.14 4.15 -1.48
N CYS A 87 0.11 4.15 -1.92
CA CYS A 87 1.01 2.99 -1.88
C CYS A 87 1.93 3.08 -0.66
N SER A 88 2.20 1.93 -0.01
CA SER A 88 3.10 1.83 1.15
C SER A 88 4.54 2.28 0.85
N ILE A 89 4.97 2.24 -0.41
CA ILE A 89 6.29 2.74 -0.83
C ILE A 89 6.43 4.26 -0.60
N THR A 90 5.32 4.98 -0.42
CA THR A 90 5.34 6.39 0.02
C THR A 90 6.10 6.54 1.35
N ILE A 91 5.91 5.60 2.29
CA ILE A 91 6.62 5.59 3.59
C ILE A 91 8.12 5.45 3.35
N ASP A 92 8.51 4.57 2.43
CA ASP A 92 9.91 4.33 2.07
C ASP A 92 10.55 5.60 1.49
N GLY A 93 9.80 6.35 0.67
CA GLY A 93 10.19 7.66 0.16
C GLY A 93 10.38 8.70 1.28
N VAL A 94 9.45 8.80 2.23
CA VAL A 94 9.53 9.75 3.36
C VAL A 94 10.73 9.45 4.27
N LEU A 95 10.97 8.16 4.57
CA LEU A 95 12.15 7.73 5.33
C LEU A 95 13.44 8.07 4.58
N LEU A 96 13.49 7.81 3.27
CA LEU A 96 14.64 8.16 2.43
C LEU A 96 14.92 9.66 2.43
N LYS A 97 13.90 10.51 2.27
CA LYS A 97 14.04 11.98 2.31
C LYS A 97 14.44 12.49 3.69
N SER A 98 14.17 11.72 4.73
CA SER A 98 14.62 11.99 6.09
C SER A 98 16.06 11.51 6.38
N GLY A 99 16.77 10.98 5.37
CA GLY A 99 18.15 10.51 5.48
C GLY A 99 18.29 9.05 5.94
N ILE A 100 17.20 8.29 5.96
CA ILE A 100 17.21 6.88 6.38
C ILE A 100 17.13 6.00 5.13
N PRO A 101 18.18 5.26 4.77
CA PRO A 101 18.12 4.35 3.64
C PRO A 101 17.16 3.20 3.96
N VAL A 102 16.24 2.92 3.05
CA VAL A 102 15.24 1.86 3.17
C VAL A 102 15.48 0.80 2.11
N LYS A 103 15.42 -0.48 2.49
CA LYS A 103 15.45 -1.60 1.55
C LYS A 103 14.13 -2.38 1.61
N PRO A 104 13.21 -2.19 0.66
CA PRO A 104 12.07 -3.09 0.47
C PRO A 104 12.59 -4.51 0.16
N LYS A 105 12.15 -5.50 0.93
CA LYS A 105 12.69 -6.86 0.86
C LYS A 105 11.77 -7.79 0.08
N PHE A 106 10.48 -7.79 0.41
CA PHE A 106 9.47 -8.62 -0.22
C PHE A 106 8.05 -8.11 0.05
N GLY A 107 7.11 -8.57 -0.78
CA GLY A 107 5.69 -8.64 -0.47
C GLY A 107 5.30 -10.05 -0.01
N GLY A 108 4.26 -10.17 0.80
CA GLY A 108 3.85 -11.43 1.38
C GLY A 108 2.43 -11.44 1.93
N VAL A 109 1.97 -12.63 2.30
CA VAL A 109 0.70 -12.85 3.01
C VAL A 109 1.01 -13.02 4.49
N VAL A 110 0.30 -12.27 5.34
CA VAL A 110 0.41 -12.35 6.81
C VAL A 110 -0.86 -12.96 7.38
N GLU A 111 -0.67 -13.95 8.24
CA GLU A 111 -1.72 -14.55 9.07
C GLU A 111 -2.00 -13.64 10.28
N ILE A 112 -3.24 -13.20 10.42
CA ILE A 112 -3.75 -12.42 11.56
C ILE A 112 -4.63 -13.33 12.41
N HIS A 113 -4.47 -13.27 13.72
CA HIS A 113 -5.31 -13.98 14.69
C HIS A 113 -5.71 -13.05 15.82
N ASP A 114 -7.02 -12.91 16.05
CA ASP A 114 -7.61 -12.04 17.08
C ASP A 114 -7.01 -10.62 17.09
N GLY A 115 -6.85 -10.03 15.90
CA GLY A 115 -6.30 -8.70 15.67
C GLY A 115 -4.78 -8.60 15.75
N SER A 116 -4.07 -9.70 16.02
CA SER A 116 -2.61 -9.73 16.15
C SER A 116 -1.94 -10.40 14.95
N PRO A 117 -0.91 -9.80 14.34
CA PRO A 117 -0.16 -10.46 13.28
C PRO A 117 0.70 -11.59 13.85
N LEU A 118 0.68 -12.76 13.21
CA LEU A 118 1.43 -13.94 13.66
C LEU A 118 2.72 -14.14 12.87
N ARG A 119 2.60 -14.26 11.55
CA ARG A 119 3.73 -14.54 10.65
C ARG A 119 3.40 -14.31 9.19
N PHE A 120 4.43 -14.14 8.38
CA PHE A 120 4.32 -14.33 6.94
C PHE A 120 4.17 -15.82 6.58
N THR A 121 3.17 -16.16 5.76
CA THR A 121 2.96 -17.53 5.25
C THR A 121 3.52 -17.73 3.85
N ASP A 122 3.49 -16.67 3.04
CA ASP A 122 3.88 -16.66 1.63
C ASP A 122 4.68 -15.39 1.36
N ILE A 123 5.79 -15.52 0.61
CA ILE A 123 6.75 -14.43 0.40
C ILE A 123 7.22 -14.44 -1.05
N LEU A 124 7.23 -13.26 -1.67
CA LEU A 124 7.85 -13.00 -2.98
C LEU A 124 8.77 -11.77 -2.87
N THR A 125 10.05 -11.96 -3.16
CA THR A 125 11.06 -10.90 -3.07
C THR A 125 10.93 -9.88 -4.20
N TYR A 126 11.21 -8.61 -3.90
CA TYR A 126 11.31 -7.57 -4.94
C TYR A 126 12.58 -7.73 -5.80
N ASP A 127 13.57 -8.48 -5.31
CA ASP A 127 14.80 -8.77 -6.05
C ASP A 127 14.50 -9.63 -7.29
N SER A 128 15.04 -9.20 -8.44
CA SER A 128 15.04 -9.96 -9.69
C SER A 128 13.66 -10.26 -10.32
N THR A 129 12.62 -9.51 -9.99
CA THR A 129 11.30 -9.57 -10.64
C THR A 129 10.94 -8.25 -11.35
N THR A 130 10.12 -8.32 -12.39
CA THR A 130 9.56 -7.15 -13.11
C THR A 130 8.09 -6.91 -12.77
N ILE A 131 7.52 -7.78 -11.93
CA ILE A 131 6.12 -7.76 -11.50
C ILE A 131 6.09 -7.50 -10.00
N ASP A 132 5.12 -6.72 -9.51
CA ASP A 132 4.97 -6.52 -8.07
C ASP A 132 4.59 -7.85 -7.37
N PRO A 133 5.35 -8.29 -6.37
CA PRO A 133 4.97 -9.36 -5.45
C PRO A 133 3.53 -9.35 -4.96
N LEU A 134 2.98 -8.18 -4.58
CA LEU A 134 1.64 -8.11 -4.02
C LEU A 134 0.55 -8.34 -5.07
N ASP A 135 0.74 -7.84 -6.30
CA ASP A 135 -0.13 -8.15 -7.43
C ASP A 135 -0.20 -9.67 -7.70
N VAL A 136 0.96 -10.35 -7.65
CA VAL A 136 1.01 -11.81 -7.85
C VAL A 136 0.26 -12.54 -6.74
N LEU A 137 0.49 -12.18 -5.48
CA LEU A 137 -0.16 -12.84 -4.34
C LEU A 137 -1.67 -12.56 -4.29
N MET A 138 -2.09 -11.35 -4.63
CA MET A 138 -3.49 -10.99 -4.78
C MET A 138 -4.17 -11.84 -5.86
N SER A 139 -3.52 -12.01 -7.03
CA SER A 139 -4.05 -12.82 -8.13
C SER A 139 -4.19 -14.32 -7.82
N GLN A 140 -3.56 -14.79 -6.76
CA GLN A 140 -3.65 -16.19 -6.28
C GLN A 140 -4.78 -16.40 -5.27
N GLU A 141 -5.57 -15.36 -4.95
CA GLU A 141 -6.70 -15.43 -4.02
C GLU A 141 -6.30 -16.00 -2.64
N LEU A 142 -5.11 -15.65 -2.16
CA LEU A 142 -4.56 -16.16 -0.90
C LEU A 142 -5.05 -15.40 0.35
N THR A 143 -5.77 -14.30 0.18
CA THR A 143 -6.27 -13.45 1.27
C THR A 143 -7.61 -13.95 1.83
N SER A 144 -7.92 -13.54 3.05
CA SER A 144 -9.26 -13.68 3.64
C SER A 144 -9.63 -12.40 4.39
N LEU A 145 -9.66 -11.29 3.66
CA LEU A 145 -9.90 -9.95 4.20
C LEU A 145 -11.32 -9.80 4.74
N THR A 146 -12.30 -10.42 4.08
CA THR A 146 -13.68 -10.46 4.58
C THR A 146 -13.78 -11.18 5.92
N GLU A 147 -13.03 -12.27 6.12
CA GLU A 147 -12.95 -12.98 7.40
C GLU A 147 -12.26 -12.12 8.47
N MET A 148 -11.16 -11.46 8.09
CA MET A 148 -10.39 -10.55 8.95
C MET A 148 -11.28 -9.43 9.49
N ILE A 149 -12.06 -8.76 8.63
CA ILE A 149 -12.96 -7.68 9.02
C ILE A 149 -14.04 -8.18 10.00
N ASN A 150 -14.58 -9.38 9.78
CA ASN A 150 -15.70 -9.89 10.56
C ASN A 150 -15.29 -10.51 11.90
N THR A 151 -14.07 -11.06 12.00
CA THR A 151 -13.66 -11.88 13.15
C THR A 151 -12.39 -11.40 13.84
N GLY A 152 -11.64 -10.48 13.21
CA GLY A 152 -10.28 -10.13 13.62
C GLY A 152 -9.23 -11.17 13.24
N SER A 153 -9.61 -12.26 12.57
CA SER A 153 -8.70 -13.32 12.12
C SER A 153 -8.81 -13.52 10.61
N GLY A 154 -7.69 -13.72 9.93
CA GLY A 154 -7.67 -13.93 8.48
C GLY A 154 -6.30 -13.70 7.88
N LYS A 155 -6.24 -13.61 6.55
CA LYS A 155 -4.99 -13.41 5.80
C LYS A 155 -5.01 -12.10 5.03
N ILE A 156 -3.94 -11.33 5.17
CA ILE A 156 -3.83 -10.00 4.56
C ILE A 156 -2.52 -9.87 3.79
N LEU A 157 -2.46 -8.98 2.82
CA LEU A 157 -1.22 -8.62 2.13
C LEU A 157 -0.42 -7.63 2.96
N ALA A 158 0.89 -7.84 3.05
CA ALA A 158 1.82 -6.92 3.69
C ALA A 158 3.18 -6.98 2.99
N ASN A 159 4.01 -5.97 3.22
CA ASN A 159 5.38 -5.98 2.76
C ASN A 159 6.35 -5.67 3.91
N LEU A 160 7.57 -6.19 3.78
CA LEU A 160 8.64 -5.99 4.74
C LEU A 160 9.73 -5.12 4.13
N ARG A 161 10.16 -4.10 4.87
CA ARG A 161 11.39 -3.35 4.58
C ARG A 161 12.38 -3.46 5.72
N GLU A 162 13.65 -3.33 5.38
CA GLU A 162 14.76 -3.26 6.32
C GLU A 162 15.34 -1.85 6.35
N VAL A 163 15.61 -1.36 7.55
CA VAL A 163 16.20 -0.04 7.82
C VAL A 163 17.37 -0.17 8.79
N PRO A 164 18.36 0.75 8.82
CA PRO A 164 19.48 0.69 9.75
C PRO A 164 19.02 0.78 11.20
N MET A 165 19.46 -0.15 12.05
CA MET A 165 19.09 -0.12 13.47
C MET A 165 19.60 1.14 14.20
N ALA A 166 20.69 1.73 13.72
CA ALA A 166 21.28 2.95 14.27
C ALA A 166 20.35 4.18 14.17
N ALA A 167 19.31 4.12 13.32
CA ALA A 167 18.35 5.20 13.12
C ALA A 167 17.03 4.98 13.87
N ARG A 168 16.92 3.99 14.79
CA ARG A 168 15.67 3.57 15.44
C ARG A 168 14.81 4.74 15.93
N ASP A 169 15.34 5.56 16.84
CA ASP A 169 14.59 6.65 17.45
C ASP A 169 14.04 7.64 16.41
N ARG A 170 14.82 7.89 15.34
CA ARG A 170 14.40 8.77 14.25
C ARG A 170 13.35 8.10 13.35
N ILE A 171 13.47 6.80 13.12
CA ILE A 171 12.47 6.02 12.39
C ILE A 171 11.13 6.11 13.13
N GLU A 172 11.11 5.81 14.43
CA GLU A 172 9.90 5.84 15.26
C GLU A 172 9.21 7.22 15.18
N GLN A 173 9.97 8.31 15.34
CA GLN A 173 9.43 9.69 15.20
C GLN A 173 8.81 9.97 13.82
N ILE A 174 9.41 9.47 12.75
CA ILE A 174 8.89 9.67 11.39
C ILE A 174 7.63 8.82 11.19
N LEU A 175 7.63 7.58 11.66
CA LEU A 175 6.45 6.70 11.59
C LEU A 175 5.27 7.31 12.37
N ASP A 176 5.51 7.88 13.55
CA ASP A 176 4.47 8.59 14.32
C ASP A 176 3.89 9.76 13.52
N SER A 177 4.75 10.58 12.89
CA SER A 177 4.27 11.70 12.05
C SER A 177 3.46 11.22 10.84
N LEU A 178 3.82 10.08 10.25
CA LEU A 178 3.08 9.46 9.15
C LEU A 178 1.71 8.98 9.62
N VAL A 179 1.63 8.32 10.79
CA VAL A 179 0.37 7.90 11.41
C VAL A 179 -0.54 9.11 11.64
N GLU A 180 -0.01 10.20 12.22
CA GLU A 180 -0.74 11.45 12.42
C GLU A 180 -1.21 12.11 11.11
N ALA A 181 -0.49 11.86 10.00
CA ALA A 181 -0.85 12.32 8.66
C ALA A 181 -1.83 11.40 7.93
N GLY A 182 -2.32 10.33 8.58
CA GLY A 182 -3.27 9.38 8.00
C GLY A 182 -2.64 8.18 7.28
N PHE A 183 -1.34 7.91 7.50
CA PHE A 183 -0.65 6.71 6.99
C PHE A 183 -0.53 5.66 8.11
N SER A 184 -1.67 5.22 8.64
CA SER A 184 -1.76 4.29 9.79
C SER A 184 -1.67 2.82 9.36
N CYS A 185 -0.63 2.46 8.61
CA CYS A 185 -0.48 1.12 8.02
C CYS A 185 0.72 0.32 8.52
N ILE A 186 1.38 0.79 9.57
CA ILE A 186 2.46 0.05 10.23
C ILE A 186 1.84 -1.14 10.97
N LEU A 187 2.19 -2.35 10.53
CA LEU A 187 1.71 -3.59 11.15
C LEU A 187 2.56 -3.96 12.35
N GLU A 188 3.89 -3.92 12.20
CA GLU A 188 4.85 -4.21 13.26
C GLU A 188 6.20 -3.55 12.97
N VAL A 189 6.88 -3.08 14.02
CA VAL A 189 8.29 -2.65 13.97
C VAL A 189 9.08 -3.61 14.84
N GLY A 190 10.03 -4.31 14.24
CA GLY A 190 10.84 -5.31 14.93
C GLY A 190 11.92 -4.69 15.81
N GLU A 191 12.42 -5.49 16.75
CA GLU A 191 13.61 -5.12 17.52
C GLU A 191 14.89 -5.24 16.66
N PRO A 192 15.96 -4.49 16.98
CA PRO A 192 17.24 -4.59 16.29
C PRO A 192 17.75 -6.03 16.20
N ASN A 193 18.17 -6.45 14.99
CA ASN A 193 18.71 -7.80 14.72
C ASN A 193 17.77 -8.96 15.08
N SER A 194 16.47 -8.71 15.22
CA SER A 194 15.49 -9.71 15.62
C SER A 194 14.57 -10.08 14.47
N ASP A 195 14.09 -11.33 14.48
CA ASP A 195 13.09 -11.78 13.53
C ASP A 195 11.79 -10.99 13.73
N ILE A 196 11.08 -10.74 12.64
CA ILE A 196 9.78 -10.07 12.61
C ILE A 196 8.79 -10.95 11.87
N LEU A 197 7.66 -11.28 12.49
CA LEU A 197 6.61 -12.10 11.88
C LEU A 197 7.15 -13.39 11.22
N GLY A 198 8.05 -14.08 11.91
CA GLY A 198 8.65 -15.34 11.44
C GLY A 198 9.71 -15.19 10.35
N VAL A 199 10.17 -13.96 10.06
CA VAL A 199 11.16 -13.67 9.03
C VAL A 199 12.40 -13.00 9.61
N GLN A 200 13.56 -13.56 9.26
CA GLN A 200 14.84 -13.01 9.69
C GLN A 200 15.16 -11.69 8.97
N VAL A 201 15.59 -10.69 9.75
CA VAL A 201 16.11 -9.42 9.23
C VAL A 201 17.63 -9.48 9.02
N GLY A 202 18.14 -8.64 8.12
CA GLY A 202 19.57 -8.47 7.91
C GLY A 202 20.33 -8.02 9.16
N ARG A 203 21.65 -8.24 9.18
CA ARG A 203 22.52 -7.75 10.25
C ARG A 203 22.51 -6.22 10.30
N ASP A 204 22.52 -5.71 11.52
CA ASP A 204 22.46 -4.28 11.86
C ASP A 204 21.22 -3.57 11.29
N LYS A 205 20.11 -4.34 11.14
CA LYS A 205 18.83 -3.85 10.64
C LYS A 205 17.71 -3.98 11.66
N ILE A 206 16.67 -3.19 11.42
CA ILE A 206 15.32 -3.33 11.96
C ILE A 206 14.41 -3.66 10.79
N GLY A 207 13.46 -4.58 11.00
CA GLY A 207 12.38 -4.87 10.06
C GLY A 207 11.15 -4.00 10.37
N ILE A 208 10.48 -3.52 9.33
CA ILE A 208 9.20 -2.82 9.44
C ILE A 208 8.22 -3.52 8.52
N ALA A 209 7.18 -4.13 9.10
CA ALA A 209 6.07 -4.72 8.36
C ALA A 209 4.97 -3.67 8.18
N VAL A 210 4.48 -3.51 6.94
CA VAL A 210 3.43 -2.54 6.60
C VAL A 210 2.34 -3.24 5.81
N ILE A 211 1.10 -2.88 6.09
CA ILE A 211 -0.09 -3.30 5.33
C ILE A 211 0.10 -2.99 3.84
N GLY A 212 -0.25 -3.95 2.99
CA GLY A 212 -0.18 -3.81 1.54
C GLY A 212 -1.20 -2.81 1.01
N GLY A 213 -0.78 -1.93 0.08
CA GLY A 213 -1.67 -0.95 -0.57
C GLY A 213 -2.79 -1.55 -1.41
N THR A 214 -2.72 -2.84 -1.71
CA THR A 214 -3.71 -3.58 -2.50
C THR A 214 -4.73 -4.37 -1.69
N ASN A 215 -4.66 -4.37 -0.35
CA ASN A 215 -5.69 -5.00 0.47
C ASN A 215 -7.12 -4.49 0.18
N PRO A 216 -7.39 -3.19 0.00
CA PRO A 216 -8.73 -2.75 -0.37
C PRO A 216 -9.19 -3.35 -1.72
N MET A 217 -8.25 -3.57 -2.65
CA MET A 217 -8.55 -4.16 -3.98
C MET A 217 -8.77 -5.67 -3.89
N ALA A 218 -7.98 -6.37 -3.09
CA ALA A 218 -8.17 -7.78 -2.80
C ALA A 218 -9.53 -8.03 -2.11
N LEU A 219 -9.96 -7.15 -1.19
CA LEU A 219 -11.29 -7.21 -0.59
C LEU A 219 -12.41 -7.05 -1.63
N ILE A 220 -12.24 -6.14 -2.60
CA ILE A 220 -13.18 -5.95 -3.71
C ILE A 220 -13.26 -7.22 -4.58
N GLN A 221 -12.12 -7.85 -4.87
CA GLN A 221 -12.06 -9.11 -5.62
C GLN A 221 -12.73 -10.27 -4.87
N GLU A 222 -12.56 -10.38 -3.54
CA GLU A 222 -13.27 -11.36 -2.70
C GLU A 222 -14.81 -11.23 -2.81
N HIS A 223 -15.32 -10.04 -3.15
CA HIS A 223 -16.74 -9.77 -3.38
C HIS A 223 -17.19 -9.97 -4.84
N GLY A 224 -16.32 -10.52 -5.69
CA GLY A 224 -16.62 -10.85 -7.09
C GLY A 224 -16.73 -9.65 -8.02
N ILE A 225 -16.14 -8.51 -7.64
CA ILE A 225 -16.10 -7.31 -8.48
C ILE A 225 -14.79 -7.30 -9.28
N ASP A 226 -14.91 -7.21 -10.61
CA ASP A 226 -13.77 -7.13 -11.51
C ASP A 226 -13.04 -5.79 -11.37
N ILE A 227 -11.73 -5.87 -11.19
CA ILE A 227 -10.86 -4.72 -10.97
C ILE A 227 -9.51 -4.94 -11.63
N ASN A 228 -9.05 -3.94 -12.37
CA ASN A 228 -7.72 -3.92 -12.96
C ASN A 228 -6.86 -2.90 -12.21
N THR A 229 -6.01 -3.39 -11.31
CA THR A 229 -5.09 -2.57 -10.54
C THR A 229 -3.76 -2.44 -11.27
N GLN A 230 -3.28 -1.21 -11.38
CA GLN A 230 -1.92 -0.90 -11.82
C GLN A 230 -1.16 -0.38 -10.60
N GLU A 231 -0.22 -1.18 -10.09
CA GLU A 231 0.63 -0.79 -8.95
C GLU A 231 1.79 0.13 -9.37
N LEU A 232 2.27 0.93 -8.40
CA LEU A 232 3.38 1.90 -8.53
C LEU A 232 3.21 2.86 -9.72
N SER A 233 1.97 3.24 -9.99
CA SER A 233 1.58 3.80 -11.27
C SER A 233 1.91 5.28 -11.41
N ILE A 234 1.70 6.07 -10.36
CA ILE A 234 1.83 7.53 -10.47
C ILE A 234 2.14 8.20 -9.15
N LEU A 235 2.58 9.45 -9.23
CA LEU A 235 2.67 10.39 -8.13
C LEU A 235 1.47 11.33 -8.14
N PHE A 236 0.83 11.51 -6.98
CA PHE A 236 -0.15 12.57 -6.76
C PHE A 236 0.30 13.49 -5.64
N ASP A 237 0.05 14.78 -5.79
CA ASP A 237 0.01 15.67 -4.64
C ASP A 237 -1.14 15.20 -3.73
N ILE A 238 -0.84 14.92 -2.46
CA ILE A 238 -1.83 14.40 -1.51
C ILE A 238 -3.04 15.33 -1.37
N GLU A 239 -2.82 16.63 -1.61
CA GLU A 239 -3.86 17.66 -1.59
C GLU A 239 -4.92 17.49 -2.68
N GLU A 240 -4.64 16.71 -3.73
CA GLU A 240 -5.62 16.37 -4.77
C GLU A 240 -6.50 15.16 -4.41
N MET A 241 -6.21 14.52 -3.28
CA MET A 241 -6.94 13.34 -2.80
C MET A 241 -7.90 13.76 -1.69
N ALA A 242 -9.04 13.09 -1.61
CA ALA A 242 -10.06 13.34 -0.61
C ALA A 242 -10.14 12.16 0.37
N HIS A 243 -10.52 12.44 1.62
CA HIS A 243 -10.79 11.38 2.57
C HIS A 243 -11.97 10.54 2.08
N ILE A 244 -11.91 9.22 2.18
CA ILE A 244 -12.95 8.31 1.66
C ILE A 244 -14.36 8.64 2.17
N ASP A 245 -14.47 9.12 3.41
CA ASP A 245 -15.76 9.49 4.03
C ASP A 245 -16.34 10.82 3.49
N GLU A 246 -15.53 11.65 2.85
CA GLU A 246 -15.96 12.90 2.21
C GLU A 246 -16.46 12.66 0.78
N ILE A 247 -16.07 11.54 0.18
CA ILE A 247 -16.45 11.18 -1.19
C ILE A 247 -17.89 10.68 -1.18
N ARG A 248 -18.76 11.50 -1.78
CA ARG A 248 -20.13 11.10 -2.12
C ARG A 248 -20.13 10.62 -3.57
N SER A 249 -20.63 9.43 -3.78
CA SER A 249 -21.21 9.05 -5.07
C SER A 249 -22.37 10.01 -5.35
N ASN A 250 -22.28 10.79 -6.42
CA ASN A 250 -23.49 11.43 -6.91
C ASN A 250 -24.39 10.32 -7.50
N PRO A 251 -25.68 10.27 -7.11
CA PRO A 251 -26.63 9.31 -7.65
C PRO A 251 -26.91 9.53 -9.14
#